data_AF-A0A7Y4RGC7-F1
#
_entry.id   AF-A0A7Y4RGC7-F1
#
_cell.length_a   1.000
_cell.length_b   1.000
_cell.length_c   1.000
_cell.angle_alpha   90.00
_cell.angle_beta   90.00
_cell.angle_gamma   90.00
#
_symmetry.space_group_name_H-M   'P 1'
#
loop_
_entity.id
_entity.type
_entity.pdbx_description
1 polymer ?
#
loop_
_entity_poly.entity_id
_entity_poly.type
_entity_poly.pdbx_seq_one_letter_code
_entity_poly.pdbx_strand_id
1 'polypeptide(L)'
;MFNKLKLVWLVAGRELKDQFRDWRVLMPMIILVFCFPVLMNEFAKQTVDFLNQYNANLILERLVPFSIMIIGFFPITISLVVALEAFVGEKERGTIEPMLSAPLDNWQINFGKLLVGVVTP
;
A
#
# COMPACT_ATOMS: atom_id res chain seq x y z
N MET A 1 -29.45 10.05 9.00
CA MET A 1 -28.39 9.50 8.13
C MET A 1 -27.05 10.19 8.32
N PHE A 2 -26.99 11.53 8.34
CA PHE A 2 -25.75 12.32 8.52
C PHE A 2 -24.96 12.02 9.81
N ASN A 3 -25.62 11.77 10.94
CA ASN A 3 -24.92 11.38 12.18
C ASN A 3 -24.18 10.04 12.06
N LYS A 4 -24.71 9.08 11.28
CA LYS A 4 -24.04 7.79 11.04
C LYS A 4 -22.78 7.97 10.18
N LEU A 5 -22.81 8.81 9.14
CA LEU A 5 -21.62 9.14 8.36
C LEU A 5 -20.58 9.90 9.17
N LYS A 6 -21.00 10.78 10.09
CA LYS A 6 -20.08 11.52 10.96
C LYS A 6 -19.26 10.58 11.86
N LEU A 7 -19.88 9.49 12.35
CA LEU A 7 -19.19 8.46 13.12
C LEU A 7 -18.17 7.70 12.26
N VAL A 8 -18.53 7.33 11.03
CA VAL A 8 -17.59 6.71 10.07
C VAL A 8 -16.37 7.60 9.83
N TRP A 9 -16.60 8.89 9.56
CA TRP A 9 -15.53 9.84 9.32
C TRP A 9 -14.65 10.08 10.56
N LEU A 10 -15.24 10.03 11.75
CA LEU A 10 -14.50 10.17 13.01
C LEU A 10 -13.57 8.98 13.24
N VAL A 11 -14.04 7.75 13.01
CA VAL A 11 -13.22 6.55 13.06
C VAL A 11 -12.11 6.61 12.01
N ALA A 12 -12.46 6.88 10.75
CA ALA A 12 -11.51 6.97 9.65
C ALA A 12 -10.43 8.04 9.88
N GLY A 13 -10.82 9.23 10.35
CA GLY A 13 -9.88 10.33 10.61
C GLY A 13 -8.94 10.05 11.78
N ARG A 14 -9.41 9.37 12.83
CA ARG A 14 -8.57 8.92 13.94
C ARG A 14 -7.55 7.91 13.46
N GLU A 15 -7.99 6.90 12.71
CA GLU A 15 -7.14 5.82 12.22
C GLU A 15 -6.12 6.32 11.19
N LEU A 16 -6.54 7.18 10.25
CA LEU A 16 -5.64 7.82 9.28
C LEU A 16 -4.54 8.57 10.02
N LYS A 17 -4.89 9.36 11.04
CA LYS A 17 -3.88 10.10 11.81
C LYS A 17 -2.91 9.18 12.55
N ASP A 18 -3.36 8.02 13.01
CA ASP A 18 -2.49 7.03 13.66
C ASP A 18 -1.53 6.38 12.64
N GLN A 19 -2.06 5.93 11.50
CA GLN A 19 -1.26 5.40 10.39
C GLN A 19 -0.24 6.41 9.87
N PHE A 20 -0.64 7.67 9.69
CA PHE A 20 0.29 8.73 9.28
C PHE A 20 1.37 9.06 10.30
N ARG A 21 1.17 8.73 11.58
CA ARG A 21 2.19 8.89 12.62
C ARG A 21 3.13 7.69 12.72
N ASP A 22 2.76 6.55 12.14
CA ASP A 22 3.63 5.39 12.06
C ASP A 22 4.68 5.57 10.94
N TRP A 23 5.64 6.44 11.21
CA TRP A 23 6.73 6.75 10.28
C TRP A 23 7.55 5.50 9.90
N ARG A 24 7.51 4.45 10.73
CA ARG A 24 8.28 3.22 10.52
C ARG A 24 7.69 2.38 9.39
N VAL A 25 6.39 2.47 9.16
CA VAL A 25 5.68 1.78 8.06
C VAL A 25 5.65 2.67 6.82
N LEU A 26 5.37 3.96 6.99
CA LEU A 26 5.32 4.91 5.87
C LEU A 26 6.66 5.16 5.20
N MET A 27 7.77 5.26 5.95
CA MET A 27 9.07 5.53 5.33
C MET A 27 9.50 4.44 4.35
N PRO A 28 9.56 3.14 4.72
CA PRO A 28 9.94 2.08 3.80
C PRO A 28 9.02 2.02 2.59
N MET A 29 7.72 2.25 2.78
CA MET A 29 6.75 2.25 1.70
C MET A 29 6.97 3.39 0.71
N ILE A 30 7.12 4.63 1.19
CA ILE A 30 7.40 5.78 0.33
C ILE A 30 8.73 5.57 -0.39
N ILE A 31 9.76 5.10 0.32
CA ILE A 31 11.05 4.76 -0.29
C ILE A 31 10.84 3.71 -1.37
N LEU A 32 10.06 2.66 -1.14
CA LEU A 32 9.80 1.64 -2.14
C LEU A 32 9.04 2.22 -3.35
N VAL A 33 7.91 2.90 -3.13
CA VAL A 33 7.05 3.45 -4.20
C VAL A 33 7.81 4.44 -5.09
N PHE A 34 8.69 5.26 -4.52
CA PHE A 34 9.43 6.27 -5.29
C PHE A 34 10.80 5.80 -5.78
N CYS A 35 11.58 5.11 -4.94
CA CYS A 35 12.94 4.70 -5.27
C CYS A 35 12.97 3.46 -6.16
N PHE A 36 12.07 2.50 -5.93
CA PHE A 36 12.07 1.24 -6.68
C PHE A 36 11.81 1.43 -8.19
N PRO A 37 10.81 2.21 -8.64
CA PRO A 37 10.61 2.44 -10.07
C PRO A 37 11.80 3.11 -10.74
N VAL A 38 12.44 4.07 -10.07
CA VAL A 38 13.62 4.77 -10.57
C VAL A 38 14.78 3.79 -10.74
N LEU A 39 15.07 3.00 -9.70
CA LEU A 39 16.13 2.00 -9.72
C LEU A 39 15.88 0.94 -10.80
N MET A 40 14.65 0.44 -10.91
CA MET A 40 14.27 -0.55 -11.90
C MET A 40 14.30 -0.02 -13.33
N ASN A 41 13.95 1.25 -13.54
CA ASN A 41 14.05 1.88 -14.85
C ASN A 41 15.50 1.99 -15.32
N GLU A 42 16.43 2.40 -14.44
CA GLU A 42 17.86 2.43 -14.75
C GLU A 42 18.44 1.03 -14.96
N PHE A 43 18.02 0.07 -14.15
CA PHE A 43 18.40 -1.34 -14.31
C PHE A 43 17.90 -1.93 -15.64
N ALA A 44 16.67 -1.63 -16.03
CA ALA A 44 16.09 -2.08 -17.29
C ALA A 44 16.85 -1.51 -18.50
N LYS A 45 17.19 -0.21 -18.49
CA LYS A 45 18.01 0.41 -19.54
C LYS A 45 19.38 -0.25 -19.68
N GLN A 46 20.10 -0.41 -18.57
CA GLN A 46 21.43 -1.05 -18.59
C GLN A 46 21.36 -2.49 -19.11
N THR A 47 20.33 -3.24 -18.70
CA THR A 47 20.11 -4.61 -19.17
C THR A 47 19.80 -4.65 -20.67
N VAL A 48 18.98 -3.72 -21.16
CA VAL A 48 18.65 -3.56 -22.58
C VAL A 48 19.91 -3.23 -23.39
N ASP A 49 20.69 -2.26 -22.95
CA ASP A 49 21.92 -1.83 -23.62
C ASP A 49 22.97 -2.96 -23.66
N PHE A 50 23.08 -3.75 -22.60
CA PHE A 50 23.94 -4.92 -22.55
C PHE A 50 23.48 -6.02 -23.52
N LEU A 51 22.19 -6.34 -23.56
CA LEU A 51 21.64 -7.39 -24.45
C LEU A 51 21.67 -7.00 -25.93
N ASN A 52 21.53 -5.71 -26.24
CA ASN A 52 21.65 -5.18 -27.60
C ASN A 52 23.03 -5.49 -28.21
N GLN A 53 24.10 -5.52 -27.40
CA GLN A 53 25.45 -5.85 -27.88
C GLN A 53 25.58 -7.29 -28.41
N TYR A 54 24.70 -8.19 -27.95
CA TYR A 54 24.68 -9.60 -28.35
C TYR A 54 23.63 -9.91 -29.45
N ASN A 55 23.00 -8.89 -30.06
CA ASN A 55 21.92 -9.04 -31.04
C ASN A 55 20.73 -9.88 -30.53
N ALA A 56 20.46 -9.83 -29.23
CA ALA A 56 19.43 -10.65 -28.57
C ALA A 56 18.01 -10.04 -28.67
N ASN A 57 17.56 -9.63 -29.86
CA ASN A 57 16.30 -8.91 -30.10
C ASN A 57 15.07 -9.61 -29.48
N LEU A 58 15.03 -10.95 -29.54
CA LEU A 58 13.90 -11.73 -29.02
C LEU A 58 13.78 -11.68 -27.48
N ILE A 59 14.90 -11.48 -26.78
CA ILE A 59 14.93 -11.39 -25.31
C ILE A 59 14.55 -9.97 -24.89
N LEU A 60 15.03 -8.97 -25.62
CA LEU A 60 14.74 -7.55 -25.40
C LEU A 60 13.24 -7.24 -25.45
N GLU A 61 12.55 -7.72 -26.48
CA GLU A 61 11.10 -7.50 -26.65
C GLU A 61 10.26 -8.08 -25.50
N ARG A 62 10.76 -9.16 -24.85
CA ARG A 62 10.07 -9.80 -23.72
C ARG A 62 10.43 -9.17 -22.38
N LEU A 63 11.65 -8.63 -22.26
CA LEU A 63 12.17 -8.09 -21.01
C LEU A 63 11.52 -6.75 -20.67
N VAL A 64 11.26 -5.89 -21.65
CA VAL A 64 10.65 -4.57 -21.42
C VAL A 64 9.25 -4.66 -20.78
N PRO A 65 8.28 -5.44 -21.31
CA PRO A 65 6.98 -5.61 -20.67
C PRO A 65 7.09 -6.22 -19.27
N PHE A 66 8.01 -7.17 -19.08
CA PHE A 66 8.24 -7.81 -17.79
C PHE A 66 8.78 -6.83 -16.74
N SER A 67 9.71 -5.94 -17.12
CA SER A 67 10.21 -4.88 -16.24
C SER A 67 9.09 -3.91 -15.85
N ILE A 68 8.24 -3.49 -16.80
CA ILE A 68 7.09 -2.62 -16.51
C ILE A 68 6.13 -3.29 -15.53
N MET A 69 5.87 -4.60 -15.71
CA MET A 69 5.03 -5.37 -14.79
C MET A 69 5.63 -5.41 -13.37
N ILE A 70 6.93 -5.65 -13.23
CA ILE A 70 7.60 -5.63 -11.91
C ILE A 70 7.49 -4.25 -11.27
N ILE A 71 7.76 -3.18 -12.03
CA ILE A 71 7.69 -1.80 -11.54
C ILE A 71 6.29 -1.47 -11.01
N GLY A 72 5.23 -1.94 -11.67
CA GLY A 72 3.85 -1.72 -11.22
C GLY A 72 3.41 -2.67 -10.10
N PHE A 73 3.76 -3.95 -10.18
CA PHE A 73 3.25 -4.98 -9.28
C PHE A 73 3.89 -4.91 -7.89
N PHE A 74 5.20 -4.67 -7.82
CA PHE A 74 5.95 -4.78 -6.56
C PHE A 74 5.56 -3.73 -5.51
N PRO A 75 5.33 -2.45 -5.86
CA PRO A 75 4.83 -1.48 -4.88
C PRO A 75 3.41 -1.81 -4.39
N ILE A 76 2.55 -2.31 -5.29
CA ILE A 76 1.15 -2.67 -4.97
C ILE A 76 1.10 -3.81 -3.95
N THR A 77 1.95 -4.83 -4.09
CA THR A 77 1.96 -5.95 -3.14
C THR A 77 2.35 -5.53 -1.72
N ILE A 78 3.25 -4.55 -1.59
CA ILE A 78 3.64 -4.02 -0.28
C ILE A 78 2.55 -3.11 0.31
N SER A 79 1.83 -2.36 -0.51
CA SER A 79 0.64 -1.60 -0.06
C SER A 79 -0.42 -2.51 0.59
N LEU A 80 -0.63 -3.71 0.04
CA LEU A 80 -1.52 -4.72 0.65
C LEU A 80 -1.06 -5.16 2.06
N VAL A 81 0.24 -5.26 2.30
CA VAL A 81 0.78 -5.60 3.63
C VAL A 81 0.41 -4.53 4.65
N VAL A 82 0.45 -3.26 4.25
CA VAL A 82 0.10 -2.14 5.15
C VAL A 82 -1.40 -2.08 5.42
N ALA A 83 -2.23 -2.38 4.43
CA ALA A 83 -3.66 -2.56 4.65
C ALA A 83 -3.94 -3.71 5.64
N LEU A 84 -3.16 -4.78 5.61
CA LEU A 84 -3.27 -5.90 6.55
C LEU A 84 -2.85 -5.51 7.97
N GLU A 85 -1.73 -4.79 8.11
CA GLU A 85 -1.24 -4.26 9.40
C GLU A 85 -2.28 -3.39 10.10
N ALA A 86 -3.12 -2.66 9.37
CA ALA A 86 -4.22 -1.88 9.97
C ALA A 86 -5.30 -2.75 10.66
N PHE A 87 -5.45 -4.02 10.26
CA PHE A 87 -6.37 -4.96 10.92
C PHE A 87 -5.65 -5.86 11.92
N VAL A 88 -4.53 -6.44 11.53
CA VAL A 88 -3.76 -7.36 12.38
C VAL A 88 -3.10 -6.59 13.52
N GLY A 89 -2.53 -5.41 13.26
CA GLY A 89 -1.90 -4.59 14.29
C GLY A 89 -2.87 -4.15 15.38
N GLU A 90 -4.12 -3.82 15.06
CA GLU A 90 -5.14 -3.55 16.08
C GLU A 90 -5.52 -4.80 16.89
N LYS A 91 -5.53 -5.97 16.23
CA LYS A 91 -5.79 -7.26 16.91
C LYS A 91 -4.67 -7.56 17.90
N GLU A 92 -3.42 -7.38 17.50
CA GLU A 92 -2.24 -7.60 18.35
C GLU A 92 -2.17 -6.61 19.52
N ARG A 93 -2.61 -5.37 19.32
CA ARG A 93 -2.70 -4.34 20.37
C ARG A 93 -3.92 -4.52 21.29
N GLY A 94 -4.81 -5.47 21.00
CA GLY A 94 -6.03 -5.72 21.78
C GLY A 94 -7.07 -4.59 21.69
N THR A 95 -6.97 -3.70 20.69
CA THR A 95 -7.86 -2.52 20.57
C THR A 95 -9.15 -2.81 19.82
N ILE A 96 -9.25 -3.95 19.12
CA ILE A 96 -10.46 -4.35 18.38
C ILE A 96 -11.64 -4.62 19.33
N GLU A 97 -11.39 -5.32 20.44
CA GLU A 97 -12.42 -5.72 21.42
C GLU A 97 -13.16 -4.53 22.05
N PRO A 98 -12.47 -3.47 22.54
CA PRO A 98 -13.15 -2.26 23.00
C PRO A 98 -13.83 -1.49 21.87
N MET A 99 -13.34 -1.59 20.63
CA MET A 99 -13.96 -0.91 19.49
C MET A 99 -15.27 -1.57 19.04
N LEU A 100 -15.37 -2.89 19.17
CA LEU A 100 -16.60 -3.66 18.92
C LEU A 100 -17.63 -3.54 20.05
N SER A 101 -17.21 -3.16 21.26
CA SER A 101 -18.11 -2.90 22.39
C SER A 101 -18.57 -1.43 22.50
N ALA A 102 -18.01 -0.55 21.68
CA ALA A 102 -18.49 0.83 21.55
C ALA A 102 -19.89 0.88 20.90
N PRO A 103 -20.68 1.95 21.11
CA PRO A 103 -22.00 2.12 20.49
C PRO A 103 -21.89 2.51 19.00
N LEU A 104 -21.21 1.68 18.20
CA LEU A 104 -20.99 1.83 16.77
C LEU A 104 -21.57 0.62 16.04
N ASP A 105 -22.17 0.85 14.87
CA ASP A 105 -22.64 -0.25 14.01
C ASP A 105 -21.44 -0.94 13.33
N ASN A 106 -21.44 -2.27 13.19
CA ASN A 106 -20.36 -3.03 12.53
C ASN A 106 -19.99 -2.51 11.14
N TRP A 107 -20.98 -2.06 10.37
CA TRP A 107 -20.75 -1.46 9.05
C TRP A 107 -19.95 -0.16 9.11
N GLN A 108 -20.19 0.67 10.14
CA GLN A 108 -19.50 1.95 10.27
C GLN A 108 -18.00 1.74 10.53
N ILE A 109 -17.67 0.73 11.32
CA ILE A 109 -16.30 0.31 11.59
C ILE A 109 -15.65 -0.22 10.30
N ASN A 110 -16.33 -1.13 9.59
CA ASN A 110 -15.79 -1.72 8.37
C ASN A 110 -15.55 -0.67 7.28
N PHE A 111 -16.50 0.25 7.08
CA PHE A 111 -16.33 1.36 6.11
C PHE A 111 -15.26 2.36 6.52
N GLY A 112 -15.17 2.67 7.82
CA GLY A 112 -14.13 3.55 8.34
C GLY A 112 -12.74 2.98 8.07
N LYS A 113 -12.53 1.69 8.37
CA LYS A 113 -11.26 1.00 8.12
C LYS A 113 -10.95 0.82 6.63
N LEU A 114 -11.95 0.51 5.82
CA LEU A 114 -11.78 0.38 4.37
C LEU A 114 -11.31 1.71 3.76
N LEU A 115 -11.93 2.83 4.14
CA LEU A 115 -11.50 4.16 3.68
C LEU A 115 -10.06 4.46 4.06
N VAL A 116 -9.64 4.08 5.27
CA VAL A 116 -8.26 4.25 5.73
C VAL A 116 -7.30 3.43 4.87
N GLY A 117 -7.63 2.17 4.60
CA GLY A 117 -6.82 1.28 3.76
C GLY A 117 -6.73 1.69 2.29
N VAL A 118 -7.73 2.42 1.77
CA VAL A 118 -7.73 2.95 0.39
C VAL A 118 -6.98 4.28 0.28
N VAL A 119 -7.05 5.13 1.32
CA VAL A 119 -6.43 6.46 1.33
C VAL A 119 -4.95 6.40 1.70
N THR A 120 -4.56 5.42 2.52
CA THR A 120 -3.15 5.19 2.86
C THR A 120 -2.45 4.61 1.62
N PRO A 121 -1.30 5.16 1.20
CA PRO A 121 -0.53 4.65 0.05
C PRO A 121 -0.05 3.21 0.26
#